data_AF-A0A4Q3Y0V2-F1
#
_entry.id   AF-A0A4Q3Y0V2-F1
#
_cell.length_a   1.000
_cell.length_b   1.000
_cell.length_c   1.000
_cell.angle_alpha   90.00
_cell.angle_beta   90.00
_cell.angle_gamma   90.00
#
_symmetry.space_group_name_H-M   'P 1'
#
loop_
_entity.id
_entity.type
_entity.pdbx_description
1 polymer ?
#
loop_
_entity_poly.entity_id
_entity_poly.type
_entity_poly.pdbx_seq_one_letter_code
_entity_poly.pdbx_strand_id
1 'polypeptide(L)'
;MAFSFLLFLAAQATPPPSEPPIDWDKEFGVEQAVRDPVTGEIPVAPYPQSNANSGARPFTGTTMAQTFGGQDGIRRITARLVDLSESDPRTAAIFRAHDMVRLRRTLYEQFCYILNAGCAYSGRDMASTHKDLGLKMADLNALVENLQRAMGEARVPFAAQNRLLAKLAPMDRDTLKHR
;
A
#
# COMPACT_ATOMS: atom_id res chain seq x y z
N MET A 1 -40.36 -70.15 -18.64
CA MET A 1 -40.48 -69.41 -17.37
C MET A 1 -39.81 -68.06 -17.56
N ALA A 2 -40.60 -66.99 -17.63
CA ALA A 2 -40.15 -65.64 -17.94
C ALA A 2 -39.74 -64.91 -16.64
N PHE A 3 -38.50 -64.42 -16.58
CA PHE A 3 -38.07 -63.51 -15.52
C PHE A 3 -38.51 -62.09 -15.88
N SER A 4 -39.49 -61.58 -15.14
CA SER A 4 -40.02 -60.23 -15.27
C SER A 4 -39.03 -59.24 -14.66
N PHE A 5 -38.39 -58.40 -15.49
CA PHE A 5 -37.60 -57.26 -15.02
C PHE A 5 -38.58 -56.15 -14.61
N LEU A 6 -38.77 -55.93 -13.30
CA LEU A 6 -39.40 -54.71 -12.80
C LEU A 6 -38.41 -53.55 -12.96
N LEU A 7 -38.70 -52.67 -13.90
CA LEU A 7 -38.04 -51.38 -14.07
C LEU A 7 -38.55 -50.44 -12.94
N PHE A 8 -37.73 -50.16 -11.93
CA PHE A 8 -38.03 -49.10 -10.97
C PHE A 8 -37.79 -47.73 -11.64
N LEU A 9 -38.88 -47.02 -11.96
CA LEU A 9 -38.82 -45.63 -12.38
C LEU A 9 -38.55 -44.77 -11.12
N ALA A 10 -37.30 -44.40 -10.89
CA ALA A 10 -36.97 -43.40 -9.88
C ALA A 10 -37.50 -42.04 -10.37
N ALA A 11 -38.52 -41.50 -9.70
CA ALA A 11 -38.94 -40.12 -9.89
C ALA A 11 -37.79 -39.20 -9.47
N GLN A 12 -37.17 -38.52 -10.43
CA GLN A 12 -36.18 -37.49 -10.15
C GLN A 12 -36.92 -36.28 -9.57
N ALA A 13 -36.84 -36.08 -8.25
CA ALA A 13 -37.33 -34.88 -7.61
C ALA A 13 -36.47 -33.70 -8.10
N THR A 14 -37.09 -32.73 -8.76
CA THR A 14 -36.43 -31.46 -9.09
C THR A 14 -36.11 -30.73 -7.78
N PRO A 15 -34.87 -30.29 -7.55
CA PRO A 15 -34.56 -29.47 -6.39
C PRO A 15 -35.41 -28.20 -6.42
N PRO A 16 -35.83 -27.68 -5.25
CA PRO A 16 -36.59 -26.44 -5.19
C PRO A 16 -35.79 -25.30 -5.85
N PRO A 17 -36.46 -24.31 -6.46
CA PRO A 17 -35.77 -23.18 -7.07
C PRO A 17 -34.87 -22.51 -6.03
N SER A 18 -33.58 -22.37 -6.36
CA SER A 18 -32.65 -21.59 -5.54
C SER A 18 -33.14 -20.16 -5.49
N GLU A 19 -33.22 -19.58 -4.29
CA GLU A 19 -33.49 -18.16 -4.12
C GLU A 19 -32.49 -17.33 -4.92
N PRO A 20 -32.91 -16.19 -5.51
CA PRO A 20 -31.99 -15.30 -6.19
C PRO A 20 -30.88 -14.86 -5.21
N PRO A 21 -29.62 -14.75 -5.67
CA PRO A 21 -28.52 -14.38 -4.79
C PRO A 21 -28.78 -13.01 -4.14
N ILE A 22 -28.74 -12.99 -2.81
CA ILE A 22 -28.90 -11.77 -2.01
C ILE A 22 -27.62 -10.94 -2.16
N ASP A 23 -27.78 -9.72 -2.66
CA ASP A 23 -26.73 -8.70 -2.70
C ASP A 23 -26.58 -8.10 -1.29
N TRP A 24 -25.74 -8.76 -0.47
CA TRP A 24 -25.46 -8.33 0.89
C TRP A 24 -24.81 -6.95 0.95
N ASP A 25 -24.07 -6.54 -0.07
CA ASP A 25 -23.45 -5.21 -0.12
C ASP A 25 -24.53 -4.13 -0.18
N LYS A 26 -25.57 -4.36 -1.01
CA LYS A 26 -26.73 -3.47 -1.07
C LYS A 26 -27.57 -3.49 0.20
N GLU A 27 -27.80 -4.68 0.78
CA GLU A 27 -28.62 -4.83 2.00
C GLU A 27 -28.01 -4.12 3.21
N PHE A 28 -26.68 -4.19 3.35
CA PHE A 28 -25.95 -3.53 4.44
C PHE A 28 -25.46 -2.12 4.10
N GLY A 29 -25.84 -1.57 2.94
CA GLY A 29 -25.44 -0.23 2.52
C GLY A 29 -23.93 -0.05 2.34
N VAL A 30 -23.22 -1.12 1.98
CA VAL A 30 -21.79 -1.08 1.66
C VAL A 30 -21.65 -0.39 0.30
N GLU A 31 -21.47 0.92 0.31
CA GLU A 31 -21.11 1.66 -0.89
C GLU A 31 -19.73 1.19 -1.36
N GLN A 32 -19.69 0.46 -2.48
CA GLN A 32 -18.42 0.17 -3.15
C GLN A 32 -17.73 1.50 -3.44
N ALA A 33 -16.54 1.70 -2.90
CA ALA A 33 -15.85 2.98 -3.01
C ALA A 33 -15.53 3.27 -4.49
N VAL A 34 -16.30 4.17 -5.09
CA VAL A 34 -16.14 4.57 -6.49
C VAL A 34 -14.85 5.36 -6.61
N ARG A 35 -13.95 4.93 -7.51
CA ARG A 35 -12.70 5.65 -7.78
C ARG A 35 -13.00 7.01 -8.39
N ASP A 36 -12.28 8.03 -7.94
CA ASP A 36 -12.34 9.36 -8.51
C ASP A 36 -11.91 9.33 -10.00
N PRO A 37 -12.69 9.90 -10.93
CA PRO A 37 -12.45 9.74 -12.36
C PRO A 37 -11.22 10.51 -12.87
N VAL A 38 -10.69 11.47 -12.10
CA VAL A 38 -9.53 12.27 -12.48
C VAL A 38 -8.24 11.64 -11.98
N THR A 39 -8.23 11.22 -10.72
CA THR A 39 -7.04 10.71 -10.03
C THR A 39 -6.95 9.19 -10.05
N GLY A 40 -8.08 8.50 -10.21
CA GLY A 40 -8.20 7.06 -10.05
C GLY A 40 -8.10 6.59 -8.59
N GLU A 41 -8.02 7.51 -7.63
CA GLU A 41 -7.92 7.18 -6.19
C GLU A 41 -9.29 6.88 -5.59
N ILE A 42 -9.28 6.07 -4.53
CA ILE A 42 -10.44 5.95 -3.64
C ILE A 42 -10.54 7.25 -2.81
N PRO A 43 -11.69 7.95 -2.82
CA PRO A 43 -11.87 9.16 -2.02
C PRO A 43 -11.62 8.90 -0.54
N VAL A 44 -10.94 9.84 0.12
CA VAL A 44 -10.69 9.79 1.56
C VAL A 44 -11.30 11.00 2.25
N ALA A 45 -11.68 10.85 3.52
CA ALA A 45 -12.18 11.97 4.32
C ALA A 45 -11.19 13.15 4.31
N PRO A 46 -11.65 14.41 4.24
CA PRO A 46 -10.76 15.57 4.25
C PRO A 46 -9.80 15.59 5.45
N TYR A 47 -8.59 16.12 5.24
CA TYR A 47 -7.60 16.35 6.28
C TYR A 47 -6.70 17.54 5.89
N PRO A 48 -6.07 18.23 6.85
CA PRO A 48 -5.15 19.32 6.55
C PRO A 48 -3.92 18.79 5.79
N GLN A 49 -3.75 19.23 4.54
CA GLN A 49 -2.57 18.91 3.75
C GLN A 49 -1.42 19.85 4.12
N SER A 50 -0.26 19.29 4.44
CA SER A 50 0.94 20.04 4.77
C SER A 50 2.18 19.20 4.51
N ASN A 51 3.24 19.84 4.03
CA ASN A 51 4.56 19.23 3.93
C ASN A 51 5.09 18.72 5.29
N ALA A 52 4.61 19.29 6.41
CA ALA A 52 4.94 18.82 7.75
C ALA A 52 4.45 17.37 8.01
N ASN A 53 3.43 16.91 7.27
CA ASN A 53 2.88 15.56 7.40
C ASN A 53 3.85 14.48 6.90
N SER A 54 4.91 14.84 6.17
CA SER A 54 5.88 13.89 5.60
C SER A 54 6.71 13.15 6.65
N GLY A 55 6.65 13.58 7.92
CA GLY A 55 7.37 12.98 9.06
C GLY A 55 8.84 13.38 9.17
N ALA A 56 9.41 14.08 8.19
CA ALA A 56 10.77 14.60 8.25
C ALA A 56 10.94 15.90 7.45
N ARG A 57 11.85 16.77 7.89
CA ARG A 57 12.25 17.96 7.11
C ARG A 57 13.06 17.56 5.87
N PRO A 58 13.04 18.34 4.77
CA PRO A 58 13.83 18.04 3.59
C PRO A 58 15.35 18.12 3.88
N PHE A 59 16.18 17.52 3.03
CA PHE A 59 17.63 17.75 3.10
C PHE A 59 17.96 19.17 2.64
N THR A 60 19.01 19.76 3.20
CA THR A 60 19.51 21.05 2.73
C THR A 60 20.19 20.87 1.36
N GLY A 61 19.86 21.75 0.41
CA GLY A 61 20.39 21.68 -0.96
C GLY A 61 19.87 20.48 -1.76
N THR A 62 20.32 20.33 -3.01
CA THR A 62 19.80 19.35 -3.97
C THR A 62 20.70 18.13 -4.16
N THR A 63 21.85 18.06 -3.48
CA THR A 63 22.83 16.96 -3.66
C THR A 63 22.23 15.58 -3.38
N MET A 64 21.37 15.46 -2.36
CA MET A 64 20.70 14.17 -2.06
C MET A 64 19.72 13.79 -3.18
N ALA A 65 18.89 14.72 -3.65
CA ALA A 65 18.03 14.50 -4.80
C ALA A 65 18.81 14.06 -6.04
N GLN A 66 19.91 14.74 -6.37
CA GLN A 66 20.78 14.39 -7.51
C GLN A 66 21.39 13.00 -7.35
N THR A 67 21.86 12.66 -6.15
CA THR A 67 22.41 11.32 -5.83
C THR A 67 21.38 10.21 -6.02
N PHE A 68 20.10 10.51 -5.78
CA PHE A 68 18.98 9.58 -6.00
C PHE A 68 18.43 9.64 -7.44
N GLY A 69 19.08 10.36 -8.36
CA GLY A 69 18.67 10.45 -9.76
C GLY A 69 17.51 11.43 -10.00
N GLY A 70 17.35 12.43 -9.14
CA GLY A 70 16.26 13.41 -9.21
C GLY A 70 14.89 12.78 -9.03
N GLN A 71 13.85 13.46 -9.49
CA GLN A 71 12.47 12.97 -9.37
C GLN A 71 12.27 11.61 -10.04
N ASP A 72 12.87 11.38 -11.21
CA ASP A 72 12.71 10.12 -11.94
C ASP A 72 13.37 8.93 -11.22
N GLY A 73 14.57 9.13 -10.67
CA GLY A 73 15.23 8.10 -9.89
C GLY A 73 14.48 7.78 -8.60
N ILE A 74 13.97 8.81 -7.92
CA ILE A 74 13.14 8.65 -6.73
C ILE A 74 11.84 7.89 -7.06
N ARG A 75 11.18 8.23 -8.17
CA ARG A 75 9.98 7.52 -8.65
C ARG A 75 10.24 6.05 -8.92
N ARG A 76 11.37 5.72 -9.56
CA ARG A 76 11.76 4.31 -9.79
C ARG A 76 12.01 3.58 -8.48
N ILE A 77 12.72 4.19 -7.54
CA ILE A 77 13.04 3.59 -6.23
C ILE A 77 11.76 3.33 -5.43
N THR A 78 10.85 4.31 -5.33
CA THR A 78 9.62 4.13 -4.55
C THR A 78 8.66 3.15 -5.22
N ALA A 79 8.54 3.16 -6.56
CA ALA A 79 7.77 2.15 -7.27
C ALA A 79 8.31 0.74 -6.99
N ARG A 80 9.65 0.58 -7.06
CA ARG A 80 10.30 -0.70 -6.80
C ARG A 80 10.15 -1.16 -5.36
N LEU A 81 10.22 -0.25 -4.38
CA LEU A 81 9.95 -0.55 -2.99
C LEU A 81 8.56 -1.15 -2.81
N VAL A 82 7.54 -0.55 -3.43
CA VAL A 82 6.16 -1.06 -3.34
C VAL A 82 6.06 -2.44 -4.00
N ASP A 83 6.66 -2.65 -5.18
CA ASP A 83 6.64 -3.95 -5.85
C ASP A 83 7.27 -5.05 -4.98
N LEU A 84 8.41 -4.74 -4.34
CA LEU A 84 9.10 -5.65 -3.43
C LEU A 84 8.21 -6.00 -2.23
N SER A 85 7.61 -4.99 -1.59
CA SER A 85 6.73 -5.20 -0.44
C SER A 85 5.43 -5.94 -0.79
N GLU A 86 4.87 -5.76 -1.98
CA GLU A 86 3.73 -6.55 -2.47
C GLU A 86 4.08 -8.02 -2.72
N SER A 87 5.35 -8.31 -3.01
CA SER A 87 5.87 -9.65 -3.25
C SER A 87 6.46 -10.34 -2.03
N ASP A 88 6.76 -9.58 -0.96
CA ASP A 88 7.37 -10.11 0.27
C ASP A 88 6.29 -10.73 1.17
N PRO A 89 6.33 -12.05 1.45
CA PRO A 89 5.33 -12.74 2.27
C PRO A 89 5.11 -12.11 3.66
N ARG A 90 6.10 -11.39 4.19
CA ARG A 90 6.02 -10.71 5.49
C ARG A 90 5.17 -9.44 5.46
N THR A 91 5.10 -8.74 4.34
CA THR A 91 4.44 -7.42 4.23
C THR A 91 3.29 -7.38 3.22
N ALA A 92 3.21 -8.35 2.31
CA ALA A 92 2.32 -8.31 1.16
C ALA A 92 0.83 -8.20 1.51
N ALA A 93 0.39 -8.80 2.62
CA ALA A 93 -0.99 -8.68 3.08
C ALA A 93 -1.36 -7.23 3.46
N ILE A 94 -0.41 -6.48 4.04
CA ILE A 94 -0.59 -5.07 4.38
C ILE A 94 -0.75 -4.27 3.09
N PHE A 95 0.19 -4.39 2.14
CA PHE A 95 0.19 -3.58 0.93
C PHE A 95 -1.03 -3.83 0.02
N ARG A 96 -1.43 -5.08 -0.19
CA ARG A 96 -2.59 -5.41 -1.05
C ARG A 96 -3.93 -4.90 -0.54
N ALA A 97 -4.03 -4.56 0.75
CA ALA A 97 -5.25 -4.04 1.35
C ALA A 97 -5.48 -2.54 1.11
N HIS A 98 -4.57 -1.85 0.40
CA HIS A 98 -4.59 -0.40 0.25
C HIS A 98 -4.92 0.04 -1.18
N ASP A 99 -5.35 1.29 -1.32
CA ASP A 99 -5.44 1.92 -2.63
C ASP A 99 -4.03 2.17 -3.21
N MET A 100 -3.63 1.28 -4.11
CA MET A 100 -2.29 1.29 -4.70
C MET A 100 -1.98 2.53 -5.54
N VAL A 101 -3.00 3.17 -6.12
CA VAL A 101 -2.83 4.43 -6.87
C VAL A 101 -2.33 5.51 -5.91
N ARG A 102 -3.09 5.69 -4.82
CA ARG A 102 -2.77 6.67 -3.78
C ARG A 102 -1.46 6.36 -3.08
N LEU A 103 -1.25 5.10 -2.66
CA LEU A 103 -0.04 4.67 -1.94
C LEU A 103 1.23 4.98 -2.74
N ARG A 104 1.25 4.61 -4.04
CA ARG A 104 2.42 4.85 -4.89
C ARG A 104 2.69 6.34 -5.08
N ARG A 105 1.64 7.15 -5.26
CA ARG A 105 1.79 8.60 -5.37
C ARG A 105 2.32 9.22 -4.07
N THR A 106 1.69 8.94 -2.94
CA THR A 106 2.06 9.59 -1.66
C THR A 106 3.43 9.14 -1.17
N LEU A 107 3.82 7.88 -1.39
CA LEU A 107 5.17 7.41 -1.07
C LEU A 107 6.23 8.07 -1.94
N TYR A 108 5.97 8.23 -3.24
CA TYR A 108 6.81 9.01 -4.14
C TYR A 108 6.95 10.46 -3.65
N GLU A 109 5.83 11.13 -3.35
CA GLU A 109 5.82 12.51 -2.85
C GLU A 109 6.63 12.67 -1.57
N GLN A 110 6.45 11.75 -0.61
CA GLN A 110 7.17 11.79 0.67
C GLN A 110 8.68 11.74 0.45
N PHE A 111 9.16 10.78 -0.36
CA PHE A 111 10.58 10.64 -0.65
C PHE A 111 11.10 11.83 -1.46
N CYS A 112 10.35 12.30 -2.45
CA CYS A 112 10.71 13.44 -3.28
C CYS A 112 10.86 14.72 -2.45
N TYR A 113 9.92 14.97 -1.54
CA TYR A 113 9.99 16.10 -0.62
C TYR A 113 11.18 15.96 0.33
N ILE A 114 11.35 14.82 1.02
CA ILE A 114 12.42 14.61 2.01
C ILE A 114 13.81 14.72 1.37
N LEU A 115 13.99 14.17 0.16
CA LEU A 115 15.25 14.26 -0.60
C LEU A 115 15.52 15.64 -1.19
N ASN A 116 14.57 16.56 -1.06
CA ASN A 116 14.60 17.93 -1.58
C ASN A 116 14.69 18.00 -3.11
N ALA A 117 13.84 17.22 -3.78
CA ALA A 117 13.76 17.14 -5.25
C ALA A 117 12.64 18.03 -5.84
N GLY A 118 12.08 18.95 -5.04
CA GLY A 118 11.11 19.97 -5.50
C GLY A 118 9.65 19.54 -5.50
N CYS A 119 9.29 18.39 -4.93
CA CYS A 119 7.88 18.00 -4.74
C CYS A 119 7.32 18.51 -3.41
N ALA A 120 6.00 18.66 -3.34
CA ALA A 120 5.25 18.73 -2.09
C ALA A 120 4.74 17.34 -1.67
N TYR A 121 4.48 17.17 -0.38
CA TYR A 121 3.80 16.01 0.17
C TYR A 121 2.36 16.38 0.55
N SER A 122 1.41 15.65 -0.01
CA SER A 122 -0.02 15.91 0.16
C SER A 122 -0.73 14.85 1.03
N GLY A 123 -0.01 13.83 1.49
CA GLY A 123 -0.58 12.75 2.30
C GLY A 123 -0.89 13.16 3.74
N ARG A 124 -1.56 12.24 4.47
CA ARG A 124 -1.79 12.38 5.91
C ARG A 124 -0.46 12.28 6.67
N ASP A 125 -0.46 12.73 7.92
CA ASP A 125 0.67 12.51 8.82
C ASP A 125 0.89 11.01 9.07
N MET A 126 2.10 10.66 9.52
CA MET A 126 2.50 9.26 9.69
C MET A 126 1.62 8.53 10.73
N ALA A 127 1.25 9.19 11.83
CA ALA A 127 0.40 8.58 12.85
C ALA A 127 -1.00 8.26 12.31
N SER A 128 -1.67 9.25 11.70
CA SER A 128 -2.99 9.06 11.10
C SER A 128 -3.00 8.03 9.98
N THR A 129 -1.91 7.91 9.21
CA THR A 129 -1.80 6.96 8.09
C THR A 129 -1.68 5.51 8.57
N HIS A 130 -1.01 5.27 9.70
CA HIS A 130 -0.64 3.92 10.13
C HIS A 130 -1.36 3.41 11.40
N LYS A 131 -2.15 4.26 12.07
CA LYS A 131 -2.79 3.97 13.38
C LYS A 131 -3.60 2.67 13.45
N ASP A 132 -4.27 2.28 12.36
CA ASP A 132 -5.19 1.14 12.34
C ASP A 132 -4.55 -0.13 11.76
N LEU A 133 -3.28 -0.07 11.36
CA LEU A 133 -2.58 -1.19 10.71
C LEU A 133 -1.99 -2.20 11.69
N GLY A 134 -1.83 -1.84 12.97
CA GLY A 134 -1.27 -2.73 13.99
C GLY A 134 0.17 -3.15 13.71
N LEU A 135 0.95 -2.27 13.06
CA LEU A 135 2.33 -2.54 12.65
C LEU A 135 3.23 -2.87 13.84
N LYS A 136 4.11 -3.85 13.62
CA LYS A 136 5.16 -4.28 14.54
C LYS A 136 6.52 -3.93 13.97
N MET A 137 7.54 -3.93 14.83
CA MET A 137 8.92 -3.69 14.41
C MET A 137 9.39 -4.66 13.31
N ALA A 138 8.91 -5.90 13.32
CA ALA A 138 9.22 -6.87 12.26
C ALA A 138 8.73 -6.42 10.87
N ASP A 139 7.55 -5.79 10.79
CA ASP A 139 6.98 -5.29 9.54
C ASP A 139 7.80 -4.10 9.02
N LEU A 140 8.19 -3.20 9.93
CA LEU A 140 9.04 -2.05 9.59
C LEU A 140 10.43 -2.49 9.14
N ASN A 141 11.02 -3.50 9.79
CA ASN A 141 12.31 -4.06 9.39
C ASN A 141 12.24 -4.67 7.98
N ALA A 142 11.20 -5.45 7.69
CA ALA A 142 10.99 -6.01 6.35
C ALA A 142 10.85 -4.91 5.28
N LEU A 143 10.13 -3.82 5.60
CA LEU A 143 10.03 -2.65 4.71
C LEU A 143 11.39 -1.98 4.47
N VAL A 144 12.21 -1.82 5.52
CA VAL A 144 13.55 -1.23 5.43
C VAL A 144 14.47 -2.09 4.56
N GLU A 145 14.42 -3.42 4.70
CA GLU A 145 15.16 -4.36 3.84
C GLU A 145 14.76 -4.21 2.37
N ASN A 146 13.45 -4.13 2.08
CA ASN A 146 12.93 -3.92 0.73
C ASN A 146 13.38 -2.56 0.16
N LEU A 147 13.43 -1.51 0.98
CA LEU A 147 13.92 -0.19 0.60
C LEU A 147 15.42 -0.21 0.28
N GLN A 148 16.23 -0.86 1.13
CA GLN A 148 17.67 -1.05 0.89
C GLN A 148 17.90 -1.79 -0.43
N ARG A 149 17.13 -2.84 -0.70
CA ARG A 149 17.17 -3.57 -1.98
C ARG A 149 16.83 -2.67 -3.16
N ALA A 150 15.73 -1.91 -3.10
CA ALA A 150 15.33 -1.00 -4.18
C ALA A 150 16.42 0.06 -4.48
N MET A 151 17.02 0.65 -3.44
CA MET A 151 18.12 1.60 -3.61
C MET A 151 19.40 0.95 -4.14
N GLY A 152 19.70 -0.28 -3.71
CA GLY A 152 20.82 -1.07 -4.21
C GLY A 152 20.68 -1.41 -5.70
N GLU A 153 19.49 -1.86 -6.13
CA GLU A 153 19.17 -2.11 -7.54
C GLU A 153 19.27 -0.82 -8.38
N ALA A 154 18.91 0.34 -7.80
CA ALA A 154 19.08 1.65 -8.41
C ALA A 154 20.51 2.21 -8.33
N ARG A 155 21.46 1.47 -7.76
CA ARG A 155 22.88 1.84 -7.60
C ARG A 155 23.10 3.14 -6.82
N VAL A 156 22.22 3.46 -5.87
CA VAL A 156 22.43 4.57 -4.94
C VAL A 156 23.62 4.22 -4.04
N PRO A 157 24.62 5.10 -3.86
CA PRO A 157 25.77 4.84 -2.99
C PRO A 157 25.32 4.50 -1.56
N PHE A 158 25.92 3.48 -0.94
CA PHE A 158 25.54 3.00 0.39
C PHE A 158 25.50 4.10 1.46
N ALA A 159 26.46 5.03 1.43
CA ALA A 159 26.45 6.18 2.34
C ALA A 159 25.20 7.06 2.17
N ALA A 160 24.71 7.26 0.94
CA ALA A 160 23.50 8.03 0.67
C ALA A 160 22.24 7.27 1.10
N GLN A 161 22.22 5.94 0.92
CA GLN A 161 21.14 5.08 1.43
C GLN A 161 20.99 5.24 2.95
N ASN A 162 22.08 5.09 3.70
CA ASN A 162 22.07 5.20 5.16
C ASN A 162 21.65 6.59 5.64
N ARG A 163 22.00 7.66 4.92
CA ARG A 163 21.54 9.01 5.23
C ARG A 163 20.03 9.16 5.09
N LEU A 164 19.43 8.56 4.06
CA LEU A 164 17.97 8.55 3.91
C LEU A 164 17.33 7.72 5.04
N LEU A 165 17.82 6.51 5.29
CA LEU A 165 17.30 5.64 6.34
C LEU A 165 17.35 6.29 7.73
N ALA A 166 18.47 6.92 8.10
CA ALA A 166 18.61 7.64 9.35
C ALA A 166 17.58 8.78 9.50
N LYS A 167 17.13 9.35 8.38
CA LYS A 167 16.14 10.42 8.35
C LYS A 167 14.71 9.92 8.48
N LEU A 168 14.45 8.70 8.00
CA LEU A 168 13.15 8.03 8.12
C LEU A 168 12.99 7.34 9.48
N ALA A 169 14.09 6.89 10.10
CA ALA A 169 14.08 6.08 11.33
C ALA A 169 13.19 6.62 12.47
N PRO A 170 13.16 7.93 12.78
CA PRO A 170 12.32 8.44 13.87
C PRO A 170 10.80 8.29 13.66
N MET A 171 10.34 7.99 12.43
CA MET A 171 8.93 7.75 12.13
C MET A 171 8.42 6.45 12.74
N ASP A 172 9.29 5.57 13.26
CA ASP A 172 8.89 4.38 14.01
C ASP A 172 7.94 4.72 15.16
N ARG A 173 8.13 5.88 15.80
CA ARG A 173 7.30 6.40 16.90
C ARG A 173 5.85 6.68 16.52
N ASP A 174 5.65 7.10 15.28
CA ASP A 174 4.33 7.46 14.76
C ASP A 174 3.67 6.26 14.07
N THR A 175 4.46 5.33 13.53
CA THR A 175 3.98 4.24 12.69
C THR A 175 3.68 2.96 13.46
N LEU A 176 4.42 2.70 14.53
CA LEU A 176 4.27 1.48 15.31
C LEU A 176 3.21 1.64 16.39
N LYS A 177 2.48 0.55 16.65
CA LYS A 177 1.65 0.48 17.83
C LYS A 177 2.55 0.23 19.04
N HIS A 178 2.83 1.27 19.82
CA HIS A 178 3.46 1.11 21.13
C HIS A 178 2.45 0.48 22.09
N ARG A 179 2.82 -0.67 22.67
CA ARG A 179 2.10 -1.28 23.79
C ARG A 179 2.61 -0.73 25.10
#